data_AF-A0A2U1N5Q3-F1
#
_entry.id   AF-A0A2U1N5Q3-F1
#
_cell.length_a   1.000
_cell.length_b   1.000
_cell.length_c   1.000
_cell.angle_alpha   90.00
_cell.angle_beta   90.00
_cell.angle_gamma   90.00
#
_symmetry.space_group_name_H-M   'P 1'
#
loop_
_entity.id
_entity.type
_entity.pdbx_description
1 polymer ?
#
loop_
_entity_poly.entity_id
_entity_poly.type
_entity_poly.pdbx_seq_one_letter_code
_entity_poly.pdbx_strand_id
1 'polypeptide(L)'
;MTEVVEDDSNANGGGGVRLFRDAPIGIVFDRANEYQGPLKRPRIIPREEVDEKSKKFRQQIKSAAVDGNDIIASAKQAREKFLAKLAAREAAAKLKAQKEEERVAELKKIRGERWLPAIARQMRLK
;
A
#
# COMPACT_ATOMS: atom_id res chain seq x y z
N MET A 1 -17.75 -36.35 43.89
CA MET A 1 -18.51 -35.10 44.09
C MET A 1 -17.79 -34.04 43.27
N THR A 2 -18.20 -33.91 42.01
CA THR A 2 -17.67 -32.94 41.04
C THR A 2 -18.87 -32.56 40.19
N GLU A 3 -19.33 -31.33 40.40
CA GLU A 3 -20.46 -30.73 39.68
C GLU A 3 -20.05 -30.54 38.22
N VAL A 4 -20.73 -31.26 37.33
CA VAL A 4 -20.71 -30.99 35.90
C VAL A 4 -21.73 -29.88 35.67
N VAL A 5 -21.26 -28.67 35.40
CA VAL A 5 -22.12 -27.60 34.92
C VAL A 5 -22.49 -27.94 33.48
N GLU A 6 -23.68 -28.52 33.31
CA GLU A 6 -24.37 -28.48 32.03
C GLU A 6 -24.94 -27.07 31.84
N ASP A 7 -24.59 -26.44 30.72
CA ASP A 7 -25.34 -25.30 30.19
C ASP A 7 -25.77 -25.67 28.77
N ASP A 8 -26.93 -26.32 28.74
CA ASP A 8 -27.83 -26.42 27.61
C ASP A 8 -28.17 -25.03 27.09
N SER A 9 -27.88 -24.75 25.82
CA SER A 9 -28.84 -24.03 24.96
C SER A 9 -28.29 -23.87 23.55
N ASN A 10 -28.32 -24.99 22.84
CA ASN A 10 -28.56 -25.04 21.42
C ASN A 10 -29.93 -24.40 21.10
N ALA A 11 -30.03 -23.06 21.08
CA ALA A 11 -31.24 -22.36 20.65
C ALA A 11 -30.97 -20.89 20.32
N ASN A 12 -30.45 -20.60 19.12
CA ASN A 12 -31.15 -19.65 18.25
C ASN A 12 -30.65 -19.74 16.79
N GLY A 13 -31.50 -20.25 15.91
CA GLY A 13 -31.22 -20.46 14.49
C GLY A 13 -31.20 -19.16 13.69
N GLY A 14 -30.21 -18.31 13.92
CA GLY A 14 -29.97 -17.09 13.14
C GLY A 14 -28.48 -16.91 12.97
N GLY A 15 -27.95 -17.37 11.84
CA GLY A 15 -26.53 -17.26 11.54
C GLY A 15 -26.09 -15.81 11.65
N GLY A 16 -25.14 -15.51 12.53
CA GLY A 16 -24.67 -14.15 12.75
C GLY A 16 -23.49 -14.09 13.70
N VAL A 17 -22.69 -13.03 13.60
CA VAL A 17 -21.49 -12.83 14.43
C VAL A 17 -21.83 -12.00 15.68
N ARG A 18 -21.39 -12.46 16.85
CA ARG A 18 -21.45 -11.73 18.13
C ARG A 18 -20.03 -11.42 18.62
N LEU A 19 -19.83 -10.24 19.19
CA LEU A 19 -18.53 -9.82 19.76
C LEU A 19 -18.27 -10.43 21.14
N PHE A 20 -19.32 -10.53 21.96
CA PHE A 20 -19.28 -11.13 23.30
C PHE A 20 -20.51 -12.03 23.48
N ARG A 21 -20.47 -12.96 24.45
CA ARG A 21 -21.52 -13.96 24.69
C ARG A 21 -22.91 -13.32 24.88
N ASP A 22 -22.96 -12.24 25.66
CA ASP A 22 -24.20 -11.55 26.02
C ASP A 22 -24.48 -10.30 25.16
N ALA A 23 -23.65 -10.04 24.16
CA ALA A 23 -23.87 -8.91 23.25
C ALA A 23 -24.96 -9.25 22.21
N PRO A 24 -25.73 -8.23 21.76
CA PRO A 24 -26.65 -8.41 20.65
C PRO A 24 -25.89 -8.83 19.38
N ILE A 25 -26.55 -9.61 18.52
CA ILE A 25 -25.99 -10.03 17.23
C ILE A 25 -25.83 -8.78 16.35
N GLY A 26 -24.58 -8.41 16.08
CA GLY A 26 -24.27 -7.21 15.29
C GLY A 26 -24.29 -7.45 13.78
N ILE A 27 -24.01 -8.68 13.36
CA ILE A 27 -23.97 -9.06 11.94
C ILE A 27 -24.88 -10.27 11.76
N VAL A 28 -25.91 -10.14 10.94
CA VAL A 28 -26.83 -11.24 10.59
C VAL A 28 -26.46 -11.75 9.19
N PHE A 29 -26.14 -13.03 9.08
CA PHE A 29 -25.97 -13.70 7.79
C PHE A 29 -27.35 -14.01 7.21
N ASP A 30 -27.80 -13.18 6.28
CA ASP A 30 -28.99 -13.49 5.50
C ASP A 30 -28.69 -14.65 4.54
N ARG A 31 -29.28 -15.83 4.80
CA ARG A 31 -29.11 -17.01 3.93
C ARG A 31 -29.80 -16.83 2.58
N ALA A 32 -30.63 -15.81 2.41
CA ALA A 32 -31.36 -15.55 1.17
C ALA A 32 -30.42 -15.20 -0.01
N ASN A 33 -29.18 -14.81 0.26
CA ASN A 33 -28.22 -14.41 -0.76
C ASN A 33 -26.92 -15.22 -0.69
N GLU A 34 -27.04 -16.54 -0.46
CA GLU A 34 -25.98 -17.46 -0.86
C GLU A 34 -25.76 -17.28 -2.37
N TYR A 35 -24.71 -16.53 -2.74
CA TYR A 35 -24.18 -16.58 -4.09
C TYR A 35 -23.72 -18.02 -4.32
N GLN A 36 -24.65 -18.88 -4.79
CA GLN A 36 -24.32 -20.16 -5.38
C GLN A 36 -23.60 -19.83 -6.68
N GLY A 37 -22.30 -19.54 -6.56
CA GLY A 37 -21.39 -19.56 -7.68
C GLY A 37 -21.58 -20.90 -8.41
N PRO A 38 -21.28 -20.96 -9.72
CA PRO A 38 -21.54 -22.15 -10.51
C PRO A 38 -20.96 -23.40 -9.82
N LEU A 39 -21.84 -24.25 -9.30
CA LEU A 39 -21.48 -25.51 -8.63
C LEU A 39 -20.75 -26.47 -9.57
N LYS A 40 -20.94 -26.25 -10.87
CA LYS A 40 -20.31 -27.00 -11.93
C LYS A 40 -18.94 -26.40 -12.24
N ARG A 41 -17.88 -27.19 -12.04
CA ARG A 41 -16.53 -26.82 -12.48
C ARG A 41 -16.57 -26.42 -13.96
N PRO A 42 -16.02 -25.25 -14.34
CA PRO A 42 -15.92 -24.88 -15.74
C PRO A 42 -15.12 -25.95 -16.47
N ARG A 43 -15.67 -26.44 -17.58
CA ARG A 43 -15.04 -27.46 -18.40
C ARG A 43 -14.01 -26.76 -19.31
N ILE A 44 -12.87 -26.42 -18.74
CA ILE A 44 -11.73 -25.87 -19.48
C ILE A 44 -11.20 -27.00 -20.36
N ILE A 45 -11.51 -26.95 -21.64
CA ILE A 45 -10.97 -27.87 -22.62
C ILE A 45 -9.48 -27.54 -22.75
N PRO A 46 -8.56 -28.50 -22.55
CA PRO A 46 -7.16 -28.31 -22.87
C PRO A 46 -7.06 -27.77 -24.29
N ARG A 47 -6.37 -26.64 -24.45
CA ARG A 47 -6.24 -26.00 -25.75
C ARG A 47 -5.61 -27.02 -26.70
N GLU A 48 -6.13 -27.08 -27.92
CA GLU A 48 -5.56 -27.86 -29.02
C GLU A 48 -4.04 -27.64 -29.05
N GLU A 49 -3.25 -28.71 -29.15
CA GLU A 49 -1.78 -28.64 -29.15
C GLU A 49 -1.34 -27.65 -30.23
N VAL A 50 -0.92 -26.46 -29.78
CA VAL A 50 -0.46 -25.42 -30.69
C VAL A 50 0.98 -25.75 -31.04
N ASP A 51 1.19 -26.21 -32.27
CA ASP A 51 2.53 -26.42 -32.81
C ASP A 51 3.35 -25.12 -32.70
N GLU A 52 4.49 -25.19 -32.01
CA GLU A 52 5.43 -24.08 -31.81
C GLU A 52 5.96 -23.53 -33.15
N LYS A 53 5.96 -24.35 -34.20
CA LYS A 53 6.37 -23.93 -35.55
C LYS A 53 5.22 -23.27 -36.32
N SER A 54 3.98 -23.35 -35.83
CA SER A 54 2.81 -22.73 -36.46
C SER A 54 2.94 -21.22 -36.52
N LYS A 55 2.44 -20.63 -37.62
CA LYS A 55 2.32 -19.17 -37.77
C LYS A 55 1.49 -18.56 -36.64
N LYS A 56 0.42 -19.24 -36.21
CA LYS A 56 -0.46 -18.77 -35.12
C LYS A 56 0.30 -18.63 -33.81
N PHE A 57 1.17 -19.60 -33.48
CA PHE A 57 2.01 -19.56 -32.28
C PHE A 57 2.98 -18.39 -32.31
N ARG A 58 3.72 -18.24 -33.41
CA ARG A 58 4.69 -17.14 -33.58
C ARG A 58 4.03 -15.76 -33.53
N GLN A 59 2.80 -15.65 -34.05
CA GLN A 59 2.04 -14.40 -33.99
C GLN A 59 1.58 -14.08 -32.56
N GLN A 60 1.15 -15.08 -31.78
CA GLN A 60 0.83 -14.91 -30.36
C GLN A 60 2.07 -14.46 -29.55
N ILE A 61 3.23 -15.08 -29.78
CA ILE A 61 4.49 -14.67 -29.14
C ILE A 61 4.84 -13.21 -29.49
N LYS A 62 4.77 -12.84 -30.77
CA LYS A 62 5.05 -11.45 -31.22
C LYS A 62 4.08 -10.43 -30.64
N SER A 63 2.82 -10.79 -30.43
CA SER A 63 1.83 -9.88 -29.82
C SER A 63 2.05 -9.67 -28.32
N ALA A 64 2.69 -10.64 -27.64
CA ALA A 64 2.98 -10.57 -26.21
C ALA A 64 4.37 -10.02 -25.91
N ALA A 65 5.31 -10.14 -26.85
CA ALA A 65 6.67 -9.67 -26.70
C ALA A 65 6.70 -8.13 -26.73
N VAL A 66 7.20 -7.54 -25.64
CA VAL A 66 7.54 -6.12 -25.56
C VAL A 66 8.94 -5.93 -26.14
N ASP A 67 9.14 -4.89 -26.96
CA ASP A 67 10.47 -4.57 -27.48
C ASP A 67 11.40 -4.20 -26.33
N GLY A 68 12.55 -4.88 -26.26
CA GLY A 68 13.56 -4.63 -25.24
C GLY A 68 14.09 -3.20 -25.28
N ASN A 69 14.11 -2.57 -26.46
CA ASN A 69 14.53 -1.17 -26.60
C ASN A 69 13.58 -0.21 -25.88
N ASP A 70 12.28 -0.46 -25.93
CA ASP A 70 11.27 0.37 -25.28
C ASP A 70 11.40 0.30 -23.76
N ILE A 71 11.73 -0.89 -23.22
CA ILE A 71 11.99 -1.09 -21.80
C ILE A 71 13.22 -0.28 -21.37
N ILE A 72 14.32 -0.37 -22.12
CA ILE A 72 15.56 0.35 -21.82
C ILE A 72 15.35 1.86 -21.92
N ALA A 73 14.64 2.33 -22.94
CA ALA A 73 14.31 3.74 -23.12
C ALA A 73 13.44 4.26 -21.96
N SER A 74 12.40 3.52 -21.59
CA SER A 74 11.51 3.86 -20.47
C SER A 74 12.28 3.91 -19.15
N ALA A 75 13.17 2.95 -18.90
CA ALA A 75 14.01 2.92 -17.71
C ALA A 75 14.96 4.12 -17.63
N LYS A 76 15.59 4.50 -18.75
CA LYS A 76 16.45 5.69 -18.82
C LYS A 76 15.67 6.97 -18.52
N GLN A 77 14.51 7.15 -19.13
CA GLN A 77 13.65 8.32 -18.88
C GLN A 77 13.18 8.38 -17.43
N ALA A 78 12.80 7.25 -16.82
CA ALA A 78 12.40 7.20 -15.42
C ALA A 78 13.56 7.58 -14.49
N ARG A 79 14.77 7.08 -14.77
CA ARG A 79 16.00 7.45 -14.04
C ARG A 79 16.27 8.95 -14.13
N GLU A 80 16.23 9.53 -15.32
CA GLU A 80 16.48 10.96 -15.52
C GLU A 80 15.47 11.82 -14.77
N LYS A 81 14.18 11.47 -14.83
CA LYS A 81 13.11 12.14 -14.06
C LYS A 81 13.37 12.07 -12.56
N PHE A 82 13.80 10.91 -12.06
CA PHE A 82 14.10 10.75 -10.64
C PHE A 82 15.30 11.59 -10.21
N LEU A 83 16.38 11.58 -10.99
CA LEU A 83 17.57 12.40 -10.72
C LEU A 83 17.23 13.89 -10.70
N ALA A 84 16.44 14.37 -11.66
CA ALA A 84 15.98 15.76 -11.68
C ALA A 84 15.16 16.12 -10.43
N LYS A 85 14.26 15.23 -9.99
CA LYS A 85 13.47 15.42 -8.77
C LYS A 85 14.34 15.46 -7.51
N LEU A 86 15.37 14.63 -7.47
CA LEU A 86 16.33 14.59 -6.35
C LEU A 86 17.14 15.89 -6.30
N ALA A 87 17.69 16.33 -7.43
CA ALA A 87 18.42 17.59 -7.52
C ALA A 87 17.54 18.81 -7.13
N ALA A 88 16.27 18.84 -7.56
CA ALA A 88 15.33 19.89 -7.16
C ALA A 88 15.06 19.90 -5.65
N ARG A 89 14.96 18.73 -5.03
CA ARG A 89 14.81 18.60 -3.56
C ARG A 89 16.04 19.09 -2.82
N GLU A 90 17.23 18.73 -3.28
CA GLU A 90 18.48 19.19 -2.69
C GLU A 90 18.65 20.71 -2.82
N ALA A 91 18.34 21.27 -3.99
CA ALA A 91 18.35 22.72 -4.20
C ALA A 91 17.36 23.42 -3.27
N ALA A 92 16.13 22.90 -3.14
CA ALA A 92 15.14 23.44 -2.21
C ALA A 92 15.58 23.35 -0.74
N ALA A 93 16.26 22.26 -0.34
CA ALA A 93 16.81 22.11 1.00
C ALA A 93 17.93 23.12 1.26
N LYS A 94 18.84 23.32 0.30
CA LYS A 94 19.92 24.32 0.38
C LYS A 94 19.38 25.73 0.50
N LEU A 95 18.39 26.10 -0.32
CA LEU A 95 17.75 27.42 -0.23
C LEU A 95 17.04 27.62 1.11
N LYS A 96 16.41 26.58 1.67
CA LYS A 96 15.83 26.66 3.01
C LYS A 96 16.89 26.84 4.09
N ALA A 97 18.02 26.14 3.98
CA ALA A 97 19.14 26.28 4.91
C ALA A 97 19.70 27.70 4.88
N GLN A 98 19.94 28.27 3.69
CA GLN A 98 20.42 29.65 3.53
C GLN A 98 19.46 30.67 4.14
N LYS A 99 18.16 30.54 3.88
CA LYS A 99 17.14 31.42 4.49
C LYS A 99 17.12 31.34 6.02
N GLU A 100 17.29 30.14 6.56
CA GLU A 100 17.36 29.98 8.02
C GLU A 100 18.66 30.57 8.58
N GLU A 101 19.79 30.41 7.91
CA GLU A 101 21.07 31.03 8.28
C GLU A 101 20.97 32.57 8.28
N GLU A 102 20.36 33.15 7.24
CA GLU A 102 20.09 34.59 7.15
C GLU A 102 19.20 35.07 8.30
N ARG A 103 18.10 34.37 8.56
CA ARG A 103 17.19 34.66 9.68
C ARG A 103 17.92 34.59 11.02
N VAL A 104 18.78 33.59 11.20
CA VAL A 104 19.60 33.42 12.40
C VAL A 104 20.61 34.56 12.54
N ALA A 105 21.24 35.00 11.45
CA ALA A 105 22.19 36.12 11.45
C ALA A 105 21.51 37.45 11.79
N GLU A 106 20.31 37.72 11.25
CA GLU A 106 19.52 38.91 11.59
C GLU A 106 19.14 38.95 13.07
N LEU A 107 18.67 37.82 13.60
CA LEU A 107 18.34 37.71 15.02
C LEU A 107 19.58 37.83 15.91
N LYS A 108 20.75 37.34 15.45
CA LYS A 108 22.04 37.54 16.13
C LYS A 108 22.40 39.03 16.21
N LYS A 109 22.15 39.80 15.15
CA LYS A 109 22.37 41.26 15.11
C LYS A 109 21.45 42.01 16.08
N ILE A 110 20.18 41.62 16.20
CA ILE A 110 19.18 42.32 17.03
C ILE A 110 19.31 41.95 18.52
N ARG A 111 19.50 40.67 18.86
CA ARG A 111 19.44 40.14 20.24
C ARG A 111 20.80 39.74 20.84
N GLY A 112 21.91 39.82 20.10
CA GLY A 112 23.24 39.40 20.54
C GLY A 112 23.45 37.88 20.49
N GLU A 113 24.51 37.34 21.09
CA GLU A 113 24.86 35.89 20.96
C GLU A 113 24.16 34.97 21.99
N ARG A 114 23.53 35.55 23.01
CA ARG A 114 23.03 34.80 24.20
C ARG A 114 21.76 33.97 23.95
N TRP A 115 21.00 34.25 22.90
CA TRP A 115 19.70 33.60 22.63
C TRP A 115 19.82 32.28 21.84
N LEU A 116 20.90 32.06 21.10
CA LEU A 116 21.11 30.85 20.28
C LEU A 116 21.19 29.55 21.10
N PRO A 117 21.96 29.47 22.22
CA PRO A 117 22.02 28.25 23.03
C PRO A 117 20.72 27.93 23.77
N ALA A 118 19.83 28.91 23.96
CA ALA A 118 18.52 28.71 24.59
C ALA A 118 17.54 28.06 23.62
N ILE A 119 17.51 28.50 22.36
CA ILE A 119 16.67 27.90 21.30
C ILE A 119 17.18 26.52 20.90
N ALA A 120 18.50 26.32 20.80
CA ALA A 120 19.07 25.00 20.52
C ALA A 120 18.68 23.97 21.60
N ARG A 121 18.59 24.40 22.87
CA ARG A 121 18.06 23.56 23.96
C ARG A 121 16.56 23.28 23.81
N GLN A 122 15.75 24.27 23.44
CA GLN A 122 14.32 24.07 23.17
C GLN A 122 14.04 23.16 21.97
N MET A 123 14.82 23.28 20.89
CA MET A 123 14.68 22.45 19.68
C MET A 123 15.03 20.97 19.92
N ARG A 124 15.94 20.66 20.86
CA ARG A 124 16.27 19.27 21.25
C ARG A 124 15.25 18.62 22.18
N LEU A 125 14.37 19.40 22.78
CA LEU A 125 13.33 18.95 23.72
C LEU A 125 11.98 18.69 23.03
N LYS A 126 11.91 18.86 21.70
CA LYS A 126 10.77 18.53 20.85
C LYS A 126 11.14 17.38 19.93
#